data_AF-A0A7X7KH10-F1
#
_entry.id   AF-A0A7X7KH10-F1
#
_cell.length_a   1.000
_cell.length_b   1.000
_cell.length_c   1.000
_cell.angle_alpha   90.00
_cell.angle_beta   90.00
_cell.angle_gamma   90.00
#
_symmetry.space_group_name_H-M   'P 1'
#
loop_
_entity.id
_entity.type
_entity.pdbx_description
1 polymer ?
#
loop_
_entity_poly.entity_id
_entity_poly.type
_entity_poly.pdbx_seq_one_letter_code
_entity_poly.pdbx_strand_id
1 'polypeptide(L)'
;MHYFWWISIAAFLLLTIALAVIFRRKSWRKPLSEGGLRREKRSFHIEREHLEAKFLKLASLHVNADLPRWVDCDFEDDVAYVRSRSTGELSA
;
A
#
# COMPACT_ATOMS: atom_id res chain seq x y z
N MET A 1 4.77 21.86 -51.25
CA MET A 1 4.44 22.74 -50.11
C MET A 1 3.35 22.17 -49.20
N HIS A 2 2.24 21.61 -49.72
CA HIS A 2 1.15 21.04 -48.89
C HIS A 2 1.50 19.79 -48.05
N TYR A 3 2.43 18.96 -48.49
CA TYR A 3 2.80 17.72 -47.77
C TYR A 3 3.45 17.98 -46.41
N PHE A 4 4.28 19.04 -46.31
CA PHE A 4 4.96 19.39 -45.06
C PHE A 4 3.98 19.83 -43.96
N TRP A 5 2.84 20.43 -44.34
CA TRP A 5 1.83 20.86 -43.38
C TRP A 5 1.11 19.68 -42.72
N TRP A 6 0.75 18.65 -43.50
CA TRP A 6 0.16 17.43 -42.97
C TRP A 6 1.13 16.63 -42.11
N ILE A 7 2.42 16.59 -42.48
CA ILE A 7 3.46 15.93 -41.68
C ILE A 7 3.61 16.61 -40.31
N SER A 8 3.61 17.95 -40.27
CA SER A 8 3.68 18.70 -39.01
C SER A 8 2.46 18.45 -38.11
N ILE A 9 1.26 18.40 -38.69
CA ILE A 9 0.03 18.09 -37.94
C ILE A 9 0.08 16.68 -37.37
N ALA A 10 0.45 15.69 -38.19
CA ALA A 10 0.56 14.30 -37.74
C ALA A 10 1.61 14.13 -36.64
N ALA A 11 2.77 14.80 -36.77
CA ALA A 11 3.83 14.78 -35.77
C ALA A 11 3.37 15.41 -34.44
N PHE A 12 2.66 16.54 -34.51
CA PHE A 12 2.13 17.20 -33.31
C PHE A 12 1.08 16.35 -32.60
N LEU A 13 0.22 15.67 -33.37
CA LEU A 13 -0.82 14.81 -32.84
C LEU A 13 -0.21 13.56 -32.17
N LEU A 14 0.81 12.95 -32.77
CA LEU A 14 1.57 11.86 -32.15
C LEU A 14 2.29 12.30 -30.87
N LEU A 15 2.89 13.50 -30.88
CA LEU A 15 3.58 14.06 -29.72
C LEU A 15 2.63 14.24 -28.53
N THR A 16 1.45 14.81 -28.77
CA THR A 16 0.45 15.05 -27.71
C THR A 16 -0.10 13.74 -27.14
N ILE A 17 -0.34 12.73 -27.97
CA ILE A 17 -0.73 11.38 -27.51
C ILE A 17 0.37 10.76 -26.65
N ALA A 18 1.63 10.82 -27.09
CA ALA A 18 2.77 10.27 -26.35
C ALA A 18 2.91 10.95 -24.98
N LEU A 19 2.81 12.28 -24.92
CA LEU A 19 2.83 13.03 -23.66
C LEU A 19 1.66 12.66 -22.76
N ALA A 20 0.44 12.54 -23.28
CA ALA A 20 -0.72 12.14 -22.50
C ALA A 20 -0.56 10.76 -21.86
N VAL A 21 0.00 9.78 -22.60
CA VAL A 21 0.28 8.44 -22.08
C VAL A 21 1.33 8.47 -20.96
N ILE A 22 2.41 9.25 -21.14
CA ILE A 22 3.48 9.40 -20.14
C ILE A 22 2.93 10.05 -18.86
N PHE A 23 2.19 11.15 -18.98
CA PHE A 23 1.61 11.85 -17.84
C PHE A 23 0.58 11.00 -17.09
N ARG A 24 -0.25 10.24 -17.80
CA ARG A 24 -1.22 9.33 -17.18
C ARG A 24 -0.53 8.25 -16.36
N ARG A 25 0.54 7.63 -16.90
CA ARG A 25 1.33 6.61 -16.19
C ARG A 25 2.05 7.19 -14.96
N LYS A 26 2.52 8.43 -15.02
CA LYS A 26 3.16 9.12 -13.89
C LYS A 26 2.16 9.49 -12.80
N SER A 27 0.94 9.90 -13.16
CA SER A 27 -0.13 10.23 -12.21
C SER A 27 -0.64 9.01 -11.43
N TRP A 28 -0.57 7.82 -12.03
CA TRP A 28 -0.90 6.55 -11.37
C TRP A 28 0.23 6.06 -10.46
N ARG A 29 1.43 6.63 -10.59
CA ARG A 29 2.59 6.41 -9.73
C ARG A 29 2.85 7.64 -8.89
N LYS A 30 1.81 8.19 -8.25
CA LYS A 30 2.06 9.19 -7.20
C LYS A 30 2.80 8.45 -6.09
N PRO A 31 4.04 8.85 -5.73
CA PRO A 31 4.62 8.36 -4.50
C PRO A 31 3.65 8.75 -3.40
N LEU A 32 3.21 7.79 -2.58
CA LEU A 32 2.46 8.12 -1.38
C LEU A 32 3.25 9.21 -0.65
N SER A 33 2.67 10.39 -0.54
CA SER A 33 3.27 11.44 0.28
C SER A 33 3.37 10.88 1.71
N GLU A 34 4.29 11.41 2.49
CA GLU A 34 4.51 10.97 3.88
C GLU A 34 3.20 10.94 4.71
N GLY A 35 2.20 11.74 4.33
CA GLY A 35 0.86 11.72 4.93
C GLY A 35 0.01 10.48 4.61
N GLY A 36 0.18 9.86 3.45
CA GLY A 36 -0.48 8.59 3.09
C GLY A 36 0.09 7.42 3.89
N LEU A 37 1.41 7.40 4.06
CA LEU A 37 2.11 6.36 4.83
C LEU A 37 1.63 6.29 6.29
N ARG A 38 1.43 7.46 6.92
CA ARG A 38 0.91 7.53 8.30
C ARG A 38 -0.52 6.99 8.43
N ARG A 39 -1.35 7.17 7.39
CA ARG A 39 -2.72 6.66 7.37
C ARG A 39 -2.75 5.15 7.22
N GLU A 40 -1.94 4.60 6.32
CA GLU A 40 -1.84 3.14 6.12
C GLU A 40 -1.32 2.43 7.36
N LYS A 41 -0.28 2.98 8.03
CA LYS A 41 0.21 2.44 9.31
C LYS A 41 -0.88 2.44 10.38
N ARG A 42 -1.66 3.52 10.49
CA ARG A 42 -2.76 3.62 11.46
C ARG A 42 -3.85 2.58 11.18
N SER A 43 -4.22 2.41 9.92
CA SER A 43 -5.20 1.39 9.53
C SER A 43 -4.70 -0.03 9.84
N PHE A 44 -3.41 -0.31 9.62
CA PHE A 44 -2.81 -1.59 9.99
C PHE A 44 -2.86 -1.85 11.50
N HIS A 45 -2.52 -0.86 12.33
CA HIS A 45 -2.60 -1.01 13.79
C HIS A 45 -4.03 -1.32 14.25
N ILE A 46 -5.02 -0.62 13.72
CA ILE A 46 -6.44 -0.86 14.08
C ILE A 46 -6.87 -2.28 13.70
N GLU A 47 -6.50 -2.74 12.51
CA GLU A 47 -6.82 -4.11 12.07
C GLU A 47 -6.12 -5.16 12.94
N ARG A 48 -4.86 -4.90 13.31
CA ARG A 48 -4.07 -5.76 14.21
C ARG A 48 -4.72 -5.86 15.58
N GLU A 49 -5.08 -4.73 16.19
CA GLU A 49 -5.80 -4.69 17.48
C GLU A 49 -7.09 -5.51 17.43
N HIS A 50 -7.85 -5.42 16.34
CA HIS A 50 -9.07 -6.20 16.17
C HIS A 50 -8.81 -7.71 16.11
N LEU A 51 -7.76 -8.11 15.37
CA LEU A 51 -7.35 -9.50 15.26
C LEU A 51 -6.80 -10.04 16.59
N GLU A 52 -6.02 -9.27 17.32
CA GLU A 52 -5.52 -9.61 18.65
C GLU A 52 -6.67 -9.80 19.64
N ALA A 53 -7.63 -8.87 19.67
CA ALA A 53 -8.82 -9.01 20.52
C ALA A 53 -9.63 -10.28 20.17
N LYS A 54 -9.78 -10.57 18.88
CA LYS A 54 -10.45 -11.79 18.41
C LYS A 54 -9.67 -13.05 18.79
N PHE A 55 -8.34 -13.01 18.66
CA PHE A 55 -7.46 -14.10 19.04
C PHE A 55 -7.54 -14.38 20.54
N LEU A 56 -7.43 -13.36 21.40
CA LEU A 56 -7.57 -13.49 22.85
C LEU A 56 -8.95 -14.04 23.24
N LYS A 57 -10.01 -13.60 22.56
CA LYS A 57 -11.36 -14.14 22.77
C LYS A 57 -11.45 -15.63 22.44
N LEU A 58 -10.83 -16.07 21.35
CA LEU A 58 -10.81 -17.49 20.98
C LEU A 58 -9.89 -18.31 21.88
N ALA A 59 -8.72 -17.79 22.22
CA ALA A 59 -7.74 -18.41 23.11
C ALA A 59 -8.29 -18.61 24.53
N SER A 60 -9.06 -17.64 25.05
CA SER A 60 -9.68 -17.76 26.37
C SER A 60 -10.76 -18.86 26.46
N LEU A 61 -11.32 -19.30 25.32
CA LEU A 61 -12.24 -20.45 25.27
C LEU A 61 -11.49 -21.79 25.30
N HIS A 62 -10.17 -21.81 25.06
CA HIS A 62 -9.34 -23.01 24.91
C HIS A 62 -8.30 -23.18 26.04
N VAL A 63 -8.60 -22.68 27.24
CA VAL A 63 -7.68 -22.78 28.38
C VAL A 63 -7.67 -24.21 28.94
N ASN A 64 -6.69 -25.00 28.48
CA ASN A 64 -6.31 -26.26 29.09
C ASN A 64 -5.36 -25.99 30.27
N ALA A 65 -5.59 -26.65 31.41
CA ALA A 65 -4.88 -26.38 32.67
C ALA A 65 -3.36 -26.65 32.63
N ASP A 66 -2.88 -27.44 31.67
CA ASP A 66 -1.45 -27.81 31.52
C ASP A 66 -0.65 -26.87 30.59
N LEU A 67 -1.29 -25.88 29.96
CA LEU A 67 -0.60 -24.92 29.11
C LEU A 67 -0.15 -23.68 29.92
N PRO A 68 0.97 -23.03 29.52
CA PRO A 68 1.40 -21.77 30.10
C PRO A 68 0.24 -20.78 30.14
N ARG A 69 0.06 -20.09 31.28
CA ARG A 69 -0.96 -19.05 31.38
C ARG A 69 -0.57 -17.92 30.44
N TRP A 70 -1.49 -17.53 29.57
CA TRP A 70 -1.33 -16.42 28.62
C TRP A 70 -0.86 -15.10 29.25
N VAL A 71 -1.08 -14.91 30.56
CA VAL A 71 -0.63 -13.76 31.35
C VAL A 71 0.90 -13.68 31.45
N ASP A 72 1.60 -14.80 31.25
CA ASP A 72 3.05 -14.89 31.37
C ASP A 72 3.77 -14.73 30.01
N CYS A 73 3.03 -14.55 28.92
CA CYS A 73 3.59 -14.35 27.58
C CYS A 73 3.80 -12.85 27.30
N ASP A 74 5.04 -12.46 26.99
CA ASP A 74 5.34 -11.13 26.47
C ASP A 74 5.24 -11.15 24.94
N PHE A 75 4.46 -10.23 24.38
CA PHE A 75 4.28 -10.10 22.93
C PHE A 75 5.00 -8.83 22.47
N GLU A 76 5.99 -9.02 21.60
CA GLU A 76 6.78 -7.93 21.06
C GLU A 76 5.92 -7.08 20.10
N ASP A 77 5.91 -5.76 20.30
CA ASP A 77 5.01 -4.83 19.60
C ASP A 77 5.57 -4.34 18.25
N ASP A 78 6.85 -4.64 17.99
CA ASP A 78 7.56 -4.17 16.80
C ASP A 78 7.11 -4.91 15.53
N VAL A 79 6.67 -4.13 14.54
CA VAL A 79 6.23 -4.64 13.24
C VAL A 79 7.10 -4.10 12.11
N ALA A 80 7.61 -5.02 11.30
CA ALA A 80 8.34 -4.68 10.08
C ALA A 80 7.33 -4.41 8.95
N TYR A 81 7.39 -3.21 8.36
CA TYR A 81 6.57 -2.88 7.21
C TYR A 81 7.35 -3.09 5.91
N VAL A 82 6.74 -3.76 4.93
CA VAL A 82 7.35 -3.92 3.60
C VAL A 82 6.75 -2.87 2.66
N ARG A 83 7.60 -2.28 1.81
CA ARG A 83 7.16 -1.37 0.77
C ARG A 83 7.32 -2.04 -0.59
N SER A 84 6.25 -2.07 -1.37
CA SER A 84 6.32 -2.56 -2.75
C SER A 84 7.25 -1.67 -3.58
N ARG A 85 8.28 -2.25 -4.21
CA ARG A 85 9.17 -1.51 -5.12
C ARG A 85 8.48 -1.04 -6.40
N SER A 86 7.41 -1.72 -6.82
CA SER A 86 6.71 -1.44 -8.08
C SER A 86 5.65 -0.36 -7.93
N THR A 87 4.95 -0.30 -6.80
CA THR A 87 3.87 0.66 -6.53
C THR A 87 4.24 1.72 -5.49
N GLY A 88 5.21 1.45 -4.62
CA GLY A 88 5.59 2.35 -3.54
C GLY A 88 4.58 2.39 -2.39
N GLU A 89 3.61 1.48 -2.37
CA GLU A 89 2.62 1.30 -1.31
C GLU A 89 3.17 0.42 -0.19
N LEU A 90 2.63 0.60 1.03
CA LEU A 90 2.86 -0.34 2.12
C LEU A 90 2.13 -1.65 1.83
N SER A 91 2.89 -2.74 1.77
CA SER A 91 2.34 -4.10 1.84
C SER A 91 2.58 -4.59 3.26
N ALA A 92 1.50 -4.88 3.97
CA ALA A 92 1.52 -5.62 5.21
C ALA A 92 1.44 -7.11 4.93
#